data_AF-A0A497AEK1-F1
#
_entry.id   AF-A0A497AEK1-F1
#
_cell.length_a   1.000
_cell.length_b   1.000
_cell.length_c   1.000
_cell.angle_alpha   90.00
_cell.angle_beta   90.00
_cell.angle_gamma   90.00
#
_symmetry.space_group_name_H-M   'P 1'
#
loop_
_entity.id
_entity.type
_entity.pdbx_description
1 polymer ?
#
loop_
_entity_poly.entity_id
_entity_poly.type
_entity_poly.pdbx_seq_one_letter_code
_entity_poly.pdbx_strand_id
1 'polypeptide(L)' 'MARKRKKDKYWIQKAIKRKGQLHRDLGVPPGQKIPISKIRAAAKRNDDVGRRARLALTLMKLAKRRKKRRTKRRK' A
#
# COMPACT_ATOMS: atom_id res chain seq x y z
N MET A 1 -38.93 -7.93 -7.67
CA MET A 1 -38.35 -6.62 -7.27
C MET A 1 -36.91 -6.79 -6.80
N ALA A 2 -35.92 -6.62 -7.67
CA ALA A 2 -34.50 -6.70 -7.30
C ALA A 2 -34.00 -5.35 -6.77
N ARG A 3 -33.52 -5.32 -5.53
CA ARG A 3 -32.97 -4.12 -4.87
C ARG A 3 -31.79 -3.54 -5.65
N LYS A 4 -32.04 -2.44 -6.37
CA LYS A 4 -31.05 -1.59 -7.07
C LYS A 4 -30.14 -0.88 -6.06
N ARG A 5 -29.13 -1.57 -5.51
CA ARG A 5 -28.02 -0.93 -4.76
C ARG A 5 -26.76 -0.90 -5.63
N LYS A 6 -26.83 -0.15 -6.73
CA LYS A 6 -25.67 0.15 -7.60
C LYS A 6 -24.93 1.40 -7.09
N LYS A 7 -24.68 1.51 -5.78
CA LYS A 7 -23.89 2.62 -5.23
C LYS A 7 -22.41 2.22 -5.32
N ASP A 8 -21.81 2.60 -6.44
CA ASP A 8 -20.37 2.69 -6.69
C ASP A 8 -19.53 1.46 -6.32
N LYS A 9 -19.65 0.42 -7.13
CA LYS A 9 -18.81 -0.80 -7.09
C LYS A 9 -17.29 -0.51 -7.10
N TYR A 10 -16.88 0.71 -7.46
CA TYR A 10 -15.48 1.11 -7.64
C TYR A 10 -15.07 2.39 -6.90
N TRP A 11 -15.77 2.81 -5.83
CA TRP A 11 -15.48 4.09 -5.16
C TRP A 11 -14.02 4.20 -4.67
N ILE A 12 -13.45 3.13 -4.11
CA ILE A 12 -12.04 3.11 -3.65
C ILE A 12 -11.06 3.13 -4.82
N GLN A 13 -11.33 2.36 -5.87
CA GLN A 13 -10.46 2.30 -7.04
C GLN A 13 -10.42 3.64 -7.77
N LYS A 14 -11.58 4.32 -7.87
CA LYS A 14 -11.69 5.68 -8.43
C LYS A 14 -11.01 6.74 -7.56
N ALA A 15 -10.88 6.51 -6.25
CA ALA A 15 -10.17 7.43 -5.36
C ALA A 15 -8.64 7.41 -5.57
N ILE A 16 -8.08 6.35 -6.17
CA ILE A 16 -6.64 6.22 -6.41
C ILE A 16 -6.27 6.89 -7.74
N LYS A 17 -6.10 8.21 -7.72
CA LYS A 17 -5.79 9.03 -8.92
C LYS A 17 -4.35 8.86 -9.44
N ARG A 18 -3.38 8.62 -8.56
CA ARG A 18 -1.95 8.53 -8.90
C ARG A 18 -1.35 7.21 -8.43
N LYS A 19 -1.44 6.18 -9.27
CA LYS A 19 -0.81 4.88 -9.02
C LYS A 19 0.72 5.02 -9.04
N GLY A 20 1.39 4.38 -8.09
CA GLY A 20 2.86 4.40 -8.00
C GLY A 20 3.46 5.74 -7.58
N GLN A 21 2.68 6.67 -7.00
CA GLN A 21 3.20 7.98 -6.60
C GLN A 21 4.40 7.88 -5.65
N LEU A 22 4.40 6.93 -4.70
CA LEU A 22 5.52 6.72 -3.78
C LEU A 22 6.84 6.33 -4.49
N HIS A 23 6.76 5.65 -5.65
CA HIS A 23 7.95 5.35 -6.46
C HIS A 23 8.54 6.62 -7.08
N ARG A 24 7.67 7.47 -7.62
CA ARG A 24 8.04 8.76 -8.20
C ARG A 24 8.64 9.68 -7.14
N ASP A 25 8.00 9.75 -5.97
CA ASP A 25 8.44 10.58 -4.84
C ASP A 25 9.84 10.17 -4.32
N LEU A 26 10.22 8.89 -4.46
CA LEU A 26 11.51 8.35 -3.98
C LEU A 26 12.56 8.13 -5.08
N GLY A 27 12.25 8.48 -6.33
CA GLY A 27 13.11 8.23 -7.48
C GLY A 27 13.42 6.76 -7.72
N VAL A 28 12.49 5.85 -7.37
CA VAL A 28 12.65 4.41 -7.60
C VAL A 28 11.82 4.01 -8.83
N PRO A 29 12.36 3.25 -9.78
CA PRO A 29 11.59 2.80 -10.95
C PRO A 29 10.30 2.08 -10.55
N PRO A 30 9.19 2.28 -11.28
CA PRO A 30 7.97 1.53 -11.06
C PRO A 30 8.23 0.03 -11.29
N GLY A 31 7.69 -0.83 -10.42
CA GLY A 31 7.86 -2.28 -10.51
C GLY A 31 9.08 -2.84 -9.78
N GLN A 32 10.05 -2.00 -9.41
CA GLN A 32 11.17 -2.43 -8.58
C GLN A 32 10.82 -2.41 -7.09
N LYS A 33 11.50 -3.22 -6.29
CA LYS A 33 11.27 -3.22 -4.84
C LYS A 33 11.82 -1.93 -4.24
N ILE A 34 10.95 -1.10 -3.65
CA ILE A 34 11.38 0.11 -2.93
C ILE A 34 12.24 -0.30 -1.72
N PRO A 35 13.47 0.21 -1.58
CA PRO A 35 14.32 -0.06 -0.43
C PRO A 35 13.67 0.37 0.90
N ILE A 36 13.78 -0.48 1.93
CA ILE A 36 13.17 -0.23 3.24
C ILE A 36 13.75 1.02 3.90
N SER A 37 15.04 1.29 3.71
CA SER A 37 15.73 2.48 4.22
C SER A 37 15.05 3.76 3.71
N LYS A 38 14.81 3.85 2.39
CA LYS A 38 14.12 5.00 1.76
C LYS A 38 12.70 5.17 2.27
N ILE A 39 11.95 4.08 2.43
CA ILE A 39 10.58 4.14 2.99
C ILE A 39 10.61 4.65 4.44
N ARG A 40 11.55 4.18 5.27
CA ARG A 40 11.65 4.62 6.67
C ARG A 40 12.05 6.09 6.78
N ALA A 41 12.99 6.55 5.94
CA ALA A 41 13.36 7.96 5.88
C ALA A 41 12.15 8.83 5.50
N ALA A 42 11.40 8.42 4.48
CA ALA A 42 10.18 9.11 4.07
C ALA A 42 9.08 9.08 5.13
N ALA A 43 8.91 7.96 5.85
CA ALA A 43 7.88 7.80 6.88
C ALA A 43 8.03 8.77 8.07
N LYS A 44 9.25 9.27 8.32
CA LYS A 44 9.54 10.30 9.33
C LYS A 44 9.02 11.68 8.94
N ARG A 45 8.76 11.92 7.65
CA ARG A 45 8.22 13.19 7.16
C ARG A 45 6.74 13.30 7.55
N ASN A 46 6.27 14.52 7.83
CA ASN A 46 4.88 14.82 8.18
C ASN A 46 4.02 15.26 6.98
N ASP A 47 4.47 14.96 5.76
CA ASP A 47 3.80 15.28 4.51
C ASP A 47 3.01 14.07 3.95
N ASP A 48 2.35 14.28 2.80
CA ASP A 48 1.64 13.21 2.10
C ASP A 48 2.56 12.06 1.67
N VAL A 49 3.82 12.35 1.38
CA VAL A 49 4.85 11.34 1.07
C VAL A 49 5.09 10.45 2.28
N GLY A 50 5.22 11.04 3.48
CA GLY A 50 5.34 10.32 4.73
C GLY A 50 4.11 9.47 5.06
N ARG A 51 2.91 9.98 4.79
CA ARG A 51 1.66 9.21 4.94
C ARG A 51 1.65 7.97 4.05
N ARG A 52 2.06 8.11 2.78
CA ARG A 52 2.19 6.97 1.84
C ARG A 52 3.26 5.98 2.30
N ALA A 53 4.39 6.46 2.78
CA ALA A 53 5.47 5.62 3.27
C ALA A 53 5.06 4.81 4.52
N ARG A 54 4.36 5.42 5.47
CA ARG A 54 3.80 4.72 6.64
C ARG A 54 2.79 3.65 6.23
N LEU A 55 1.89 3.97 5.29
CA LEU A 55 0.96 2.99 4.74
C LEU A 55 1.70 1.80 4.13
N ALA A 56 2.75 2.05 3.34
CA ALA A 56 3.57 0.98 2.75
C ALA A 56 4.19 0.07 3.81
N LEU A 57 4.75 0.63 4.89
CA LEU A 57 5.29 -0.16 6.01
C LEU A 57 4.23 -1.03 6.69
N THR A 58 3.03 -0.48 6.92
CA THR A 58 1.91 -1.22 7.51
C THR A 58 1.50 -2.41 6.64
N LEU A 59 1.35 -2.19 5.33
CA LEU A 59 1.01 -3.25 4.37
C LEU A 59 2.07 -4.35 4.32
N MET A 60 3.36 -3.98 4.34
CA MET A 60 4.46 -4.95 4.42
C MET A 60 4.38 -5.81 5.68
N LYS A 61 4.10 -5.21 6.84
CA LYS A 61 3.95 -5.94 8.11
C LYS A 61 2.76 -6.91 8.06
N LEU A 62 1.62 -6.49 7.52
CA LEU A 62 0.45 -7.34 7.35
C LEU A 62 0.73 -8.53 6.41
N ALA A 63 1.40 -8.28 5.28
CA ALA A 63 1.79 -9.33 4.35
C ALA A 63 2.74 -10.35 5.00
N LYS A 64 3.73 -9.89 5.78
CA LYS A 64 4.65 -10.77 6.53
C LYS A 64 3.90 -11.61 7.57
N ARG A 65 2.99 -11.00 8.34
CA ARG A 65 2.13 -11.72 9.31
C ARG A 65 1.28 -12.78 8.62
N ARG A 66 0.67 -12.45 7.47
CA ARG A 66 -0.10 -13.40 6.66
C ARG A 66 0.74 -14.57 6.18
N LYS A 67 1.96 -14.31 5.66
CA LYS A 67 2.91 -15.36 5.23
C LYS A 67 3.26 -16.29 6.40
N LYS A 68 3.62 -15.73 7.57
CA LYS A 68 3.94 -16.51 8.79
C LYS A 68 2.77 -17.38 9.25
N ARG A 69 1.55 -16.86 9.25
CA ARG A 69 0.34 -17.65 9.59
C ARG A 69 0.12 -18.79 8.60
N ARG A 70 0.31 -18.54 7.30
CA ARG A 70 0.16 -19.57 6.27
C ARG A 70 1.20 -20.69 6.40
N THR A 71 2.45 -20.35 6.71
CA THR A 71 3.50 -21.37 6.91
C THR A 71 3.30 -22.14 8.22
N LYS A 72 2.84 -21.49 9.29
CA LYS A 72 2.52 -22.18 10.56
C LYS A 72 1.35 -23.16 10.43
N ARG A 73 0.37 -22.88 9.56
CA ARG A 73 -0.77 -23.78 9.30
C ARG A 73 -0.43 -24.98 8.41
N ARG A 74 0.74 -24.98 7.76
CA ARG A 74 1.19 -26.02 6.84
C ARG A 74 2.15 -27.03 7.49
N LYS A 75 2.56 -26.76 8.73
CA LYS A 75 3.39 -27.61 9.57
C LYS A 75 2.49 -28.13 10.68
#